data_AF-A0A699T6B3-F1
#
_entry.id   AF-A0A699T6B3-F1
#
_cell.length_a   1.000
_cell.length_b   1.000
_cell.length_c   1.000
_cell.angle_alpha   90.00
_cell.angle_beta   90.00
_cell.angle_gamma   90.00
#
_symmetry.space_group_name_H-M   'P 1'
#
loop_
_entity.id
_entity.type
_entity.pdbx_description
1 polymer ?
#
loop_
_entity_poly.entity_id
_entity_poly.type
_entity_poly.pdbx_seq_one_letter_code
_entity_poly.pdbx_strand_id
1 'polypeptide(L)' 'MQAARDRQKSYADLKRKPMEFQVGDKVMLKFLPWKGVVCFGKQGKLNPRYVGPFKVLERIGDVAYKLDLPEELS' A
#
# COMPACT_ATOMS: atom_id res chain seq x y z
N MET A 1 8.20 -14.42 30.64
CA MET A 1 8.12 -14.37 29.15
C MET A 1 6.96 -13.51 28.63
N GLN A 2 5.77 -13.59 29.23
CA GLN A 2 4.57 -12.85 28.76
C GLN A 2 4.77 -11.32 28.75
N ALA A 3 5.26 -10.75 29.85
CA ALA A 3 5.50 -9.30 29.96
C ALA A 3 6.45 -8.72 28.89
N ALA A 4 7.44 -9.49 28.44
CA ALA A 4 8.33 -9.06 27.36
C ALA A 4 7.63 -9.05 25.99
N ARG A 5 6.75 -10.02 25.74
CA ARG A 5 5.93 -10.08 24.51
C ARG A 5 4.91 -8.95 24.47
N ASP A 6 4.23 -8.70 25.58
CA ASP A 6 3.23 -7.63 25.68
C ASP A 6 3.87 -6.24 25.47
N ARG A 7 5.08 -6.04 25.99
CA ARG A 7 5.88 -4.83 25.76
C ARG A 7 6.30 -4.66 24.29
N GLN A 8 6.72 -5.74 23.62
CA GLN A 8 7.03 -5.65 22.18
C GLN A 8 5.79 -5.35 21.35
N LYS A 9 4.65 -5.97 21.70
CA LYS A 9 3.37 -5.74 21.02
C LYS A 9 2.91 -4.29 21.17
N SER A 10 2.95 -3.73 22.38
CA SER A 10 2.57 -2.33 22.60
C SER A 10 3.47 -1.37 21.82
N TYR A 11 4.78 -1.62 21.76
CA TYR A 11 5.71 -0.82 20.96
C TYR A 11 5.43 -0.90 19.46
N ALA A 12 5.05 -2.07 18.94
CA ALA A 12 4.73 -2.26 17.53
C ALA A 12 3.37 -1.63 17.15
N ASP A 13 2.35 -1.85 17.97
CA ASP A 13 0.97 -1.46 17.66
C ASP A 13 0.71 0.03 17.89
N LEU A 14 1.47 0.71 18.76
CA LEU A 14 1.37 2.17 18.99
C LEU A 14 1.48 3.01 17.72
N LYS A 15 2.20 2.53 16.70
CA LYS A 15 2.38 3.24 15.41
C LYS A 15 1.48 2.73 14.29
N ARG A 16 0.70 1.67 14.52
CA ARG A 16 -0.25 1.12 13.56
C ARG A 16 -1.58 1.83 13.71
N LYS A 17 -1.88 2.73 12.78
CA LYS A 17 -3.24 3.24 12.63
C LYS A 17 -3.98 2.33 11.64
N PRO A 18 -5.19 1.83 11.97
CA PRO A 18 -6.03 1.24 10.94
C PRO A 18 -6.31 2.34 9.92
N MET A 19 -5.75 2.19 8.73
CA MET A 19 -5.93 3.14 7.65
C MET A 19 -7.02 2.58 6.75
N GLU A 20 -8.22 3.13 6.89
CA GLU A 20 -9.37 2.80 6.06
C GLU A 20 -9.47 3.81 4.94
N PHE A 21 -9.77 3.33 3.73
CA PHE A 21 -10.00 4.17 2.56
C PHE A 21 -11.48 4.11 2.20
N GLN A 22 -12.03 5.25 1.78
CA GLN A 22 -13.38 5.31 1.25
C GLN A 22 -13.38 5.19 -0.27
N VAL A 23 -14.53 4.80 -0.82
CA VAL A 23 -14.73 4.81 -2.27
C VAL A 23 -14.59 6.25 -2.78
N GLY A 24 -13.75 6.44 -3.80
CA GLY A 24 -13.41 7.76 -4.34
C GLY A 24 -12.09 8.35 -3.81
N ASP A 25 -11.52 7.79 -2.74
CA ASP A 25 -10.19 8.20 -2.27
C ASP A 25 -9.12 7.86 -3.30
N LYS A 26 -8.08 8.71 -3.35
CA LYS A 26 -6.89 8.51 -4.16
C LYS A 26 -5.77 7.94 -3.30
N VAL A 27 -5.35 6.72 -3.61
CA VAL A 27 -4.32 5.99 -2.85
C VAL A 27 -3.09 5.75 -3.70
N MET A 28 -1.92 5.76 -3.06
CA MET A 28 -0.67 5.38 -3.73
C MET A 28 -0.39 3.89 -3.55
N LEU A 29 -0.16 3.19 -4.66
CA LEU A 29 0.06 1.75 -4.63
C LEU A 29 1.55 1.42 -4.51
N LYS A 30 1.89 0.51 -3.60
CA LYS A 30 3.25 -0.01 -3.43
C LYS A 30 3.41 -1.26 -4.30
N PHE A 31 4.24 -1.17 -5.35
CA PHE A 31 4.54 -2.31 -6.22
C PHE A 31 5.82 -3.03 -5.82
N LEU A 32 6.00 -4.23 -6.39
CA LEU A 32 7.28 -4.92 -6.39
C LEU A 32 8.29 -4.17 -7.29
N PRO A 33 9.60 -4.21 -6.97
CA PRO A 33 10.62 -3.40 -7.64
C PRO A 33 10.69 -3.61 -9.17
N TRP A 34 10.28 -4.78 -9.66
CA TRP A 34 10.36 -5.15 -11.08
C TRP A 34 9.19 -4.59 -11.89
N LYS A 35 7.98 -4.47 -11.32
CA LYS A 35 6.78 -3.95 -12.00
C LYS A 35 6.79 -2.42 -12.09
N GLY A 36 7.55 -1.74 -11.22
CA GLY A 36 7.75 -0.29 -11.27
C GLY A 36 8.56 0.20 -12.47
N VAL A 37 9.39 -0.66 -13.08
CA VAL A 37 10.16 -0.31 -14.30
C VAL A 37 9.23 -0.11 -15.50
N VAL A 38 8.14 -0.89 -15.60
CA VAL A 38 7.13 -0.75 -16.66
C VAL A 38 6.36 0.56 -16.53
N CYS A 39 6.06 1.00 -15.30
CA CYS A 39 5.27 2.21 -15.05
C CYS A 39 6.03 3.51 -15.36
N PHE A 40 7.33 3.56 -15.01
CA PHE A 40 8.13 4.78 -15.09
C PHE A 40 9.17 4.76 -16.20
N GLY A 41 9.33 3.63 -16.91
CA GLY A 41 10.30 3.45 -17.99
C GLY A 41 11.77 3.60 -17.58
N LYS A 42 12.05 3.76 -16.27
CA LYS A 42 13.39 4.05 -15.74
C LYS A 42 13.71 3.07 -14.62
N GLN A 43 14.79 2.32 -14.80
CA GLN A 43 15.39 1.51 -13.77
C GLN A 43 16.61 2.25 -13.22
N GLY A 44 16.54 2.66 -11.95
CA GLY A 44 17.62 3.42 -11.33
C GLY A 44 17.57 3.36 -9.81
N LYS A 45 18.65 3.83 -9.18
CA LYS A 45 18.81 3.87 -7.72
C LYS A 45 17.73 4.73 -7.03
N LEU A 46 17.15 5.70 -7.74
CA LEU A 46 16.16 6.66 -7.23
C LEU A 46 14.73 6.37 -7.72
N ASN A 47 14.38 5.09 -7.91
CA ASN A 47 13.02 4.76 -8.31
C ASN A 47 12.02 4.99 -7.16
N PRO A 48 10.84 5.57 -7.44
CA PRO A 48 9.82 5.78 -6.41
C PRO A 48 9.29 4.44 -5.91
N ARG A 49 9.08 4.34 -4.59
CA ARG A 49 8.56 3.13 -3.94
C ARG A 49 7.05 2.93 -4.15
N TYR A 50 6.34 4.02 -4.38
CA TYR A 50 4.90 4.06 -4.58
C TYR A 50 4.58 4.66 -5.95
N VAL A 51 3.52 4.18 -6.57
CA VAL A 51 3.12 4.50 -7.94
C VAL A 51 1.71 5.06 -7.89
N GLY A 52 1.51 6.21 -8.57
CA GLY A 52 0.21 6.76 -8.99
C GLY A 52 -0.82 7.00 -7.88
N PRO A 53 -1.60 8.08 -7.94
CA PRO A 53 -2.85 8.13 -7.20
C PRO A 53 -3.92 7.34 -7.98
N PHE A 54 -4.28 6.15 -7.50
CA PHE A 54 -5.38 5.36 -8.05
C PHE A 54 -6.64 5.58 -7.23
N LYS A 55 -7.79 5.63 -7.91
CA LYS A 55 -9.09 5.76 -7.23
C LYS A 55 -9.53 4.41 -6.69
N VAL A 56 -10.00 4.40 -5.45
CA VAL A 56 -10.71 3.26 -4.87
C VAL A 56 -12.12 3.19 -5.48
N LEU A 57 -12.41 2.11 -6.18
CA LEU A 57 -13.72 1.86 -6.80
C LEU A 57 -14.68 1.18 -5.82
N GLU A 58 -14.17 0.22 -5.04
CA GLU A 58 -15.00 -0.61 -4.16
C GLU A 58 -14.18 -1.12 -2.97
N ARG A 59 -14.80 -1.24 -1.80
CA ARG A 59 -14.21 -1.90 -0.62
C ARG A 59 -14.72 -3.35 -0.59
N ILE A 60 -13.82 -4.30 -0.85
CA ILE A 60 -14.13 -5.74 -0.86
C ILE A 60 -14.09 -6.30 0.57
N GLY A 61 -13.23 -5.75 1.43
CA GLY A 61 -13.14 -6.08 2.85
C GLY A 61 -12.36 -5.03 3.63
N ASP A 62 -12.10 -5.26 4.92
CA ASP A 62 -11.45 -4.27 5.78
C ASP A 62 -10.04 -3.86 5.32
N VAL A 63 -9.33 -4.77 4.65
CA VAL A 63 -7.97 -4.56 4.15
C VAL A 63 -7.89 -4.66 2.62
N ALA A 64 -8.98 -5.03 1.94
CA ALA A 64 -9.01 -5.32 0.52
C ALA A 64 -9.87 -4.31 -0.25
N TYR A 65 -9.25 -3.63 -1.22
CA TYR A 65 -9.88 -2.57 -2.00
C TYR A 65 -9.68 -2.84 -3.49
N LYS A 66 -10.72 -2.58 -4.29
CA LYS A 66 -10.65 -2.58 -5.75
C LYS A 66 -10.20 -1.20 -6.21
N LEU A 67 -9.14 -1.15 -7.00
CA LEU A 67 -8.57 0.08 -7.53
C LEU A 67 -8.82 0.18 -9.04
N ASP A 68 -8.94 1.40 -9.54
CA ASP A 68 -8.95 1.72 -10.96
C ASP A 68 -7.51 1.69 -11.50
N LEU A 69 -7.01 0.49 -11.79
CA LEU A 69 -5.66 0.28 -12.33
C LEU A 69 -5.71 0.20 -13.86
N PRO A 70 -4.75 0.82 -14.57
CA PRO A 70 -4.59 0.60 -16.00
C PRO A 70 -4.20 -0.87 -16.27
N GLU A 71 -4.62 -1.39 -17.42
CA GLU A 71 -4.47 -2.80 -17.79
C GLU A 71 -3.00 -3.27 -17.83
N GLU A 72 -2.08 -2.33 -18.09
CA GLU A 72 -0.62 -2.51 -18.02
C GLU A 72 -0.13 -2.92 -16.61
N LEU A 73 -0.91 -2.62 -15.58
CA LEU A 73 -0.59 -2.87 -14.16
C LEU A 73 -1.43 -3.98 -13.53
N SER A 74 -2.46 -4.45 -14.25
CA SER A 74 -3.33 -5.53 -13.81
C SER A 74 -2.60 -6.86 -13.63
#